data_AF-A0A173LKN5-F1
#
_entry.id   AF-A0A173LKN5-F1
#
_cell.length_a   1.000
_cell.length_b   1.000
_cell.length_c   1.000
_cell.angle_alpha   90.00
_cell.angle_beta   90.00
_cell.angle_gamma   90.00
#
_symmetry.space_group_name_H-M   'P 1'
#
loop_
_entity.id
_entity.type
_entity.pdbx_description
1 polymer ?
#
loop_
_entity_poly.entity_id
_entity_poly.type
_entity_poly.pdbx_seq_one_letter_code
_entity_poly.pdbx_strand_id
1 'polypeptide(L)'
;MSEDTNEATPVAELGFEAARDELIHVVRTLEAGGQDLDSSLKLWERGEELASRCEEHLAGARKRIDDVLAAKDEGTERGDGAEAE
;
A
#
# COMPACT_ATOMS: atom_id res chain seq x y z
N MET A 1 3.53 20.69 -29.38
CA MET A 1 2.49 19.69 -29.07
C MET A 1 3.23 18.43 -28.73
N SER A 2 3.66 18.30 -27.48
CA SER A 2 4.37 17.13 -26.97
C SER A 2 3.42 16.46 -25.99
N GLU A 3 2.57 15.61 -26.53
CA GLU A 3 1.69 14.73 -25.76
C GLU A 3 2.51 13.48 -25.40
N ASP A 4 3.43 13.64 -24.46
CA ASP A 4 4.09 12.53 -23.75
C ASP A 4 3.51 12.49 -22.32
N THR A 5 2.18 12.51 -22.23
CA THR A 5 1.50 12.14 -20.99
C THR A 5 1.51 10.63 -20.97
N ASN A 6 2.56 10.08 -20.36
CA ASN A 6 2.69 8.70 -19.94
C ASN A 6 1.34 8.17 -19.42
N GLU A 7 0.59 7.44 -20.25
CA GLU A 7 -0.64 6.71 -19.90
C GLU A 7 -0.32 5.49 -19.01
N ALA A 8 0.57 5.67 -18.03
CA ALA A 8 0.75 4.71 -16.97
C ALA A 8 -0.54 4.70 -16.14
N THR A 9 -1.15 3.52 -16.01
CA THR A 9 -2.32 3.28 -15.16
C THR A 9 -2.20 4.07 -13.85
N PRO A 10 -3.24 4.83 -13.45
CA PRO A 10 -3.20 5.58 -12.20
C PRO A 10 -2.85 4.65 -11.03
N VAL A 11 -1.95 5.06 -10.15
CA VAL A 11 -1.53 4.23 -9.00
C VAL A 11 -2.72 3.81 -8.14
N ALA A 12 -3.74 4.67 -8.06
CA ALA A 12 -4.99 4.40 -7.37
C ALA A 12 -5.73 3.15 -7.87
N GLU A 13 -5.55 2.78 -9.15
CA GLU A 13 -6.19 1.61 -9.75
C GLU A 13 -5.36 0.33 -9.59
N LEU A 14 -4.10 0.44 -9.14
CA LEU A 14 -3.23 -0.71 -8.93
C LEU A 14 -3.62 -1.49 -7.67
N GLY A 15 -3.60 -2.82 -7.81
CA GLY A 15 -3.59 -3.75 -6.70
C GLY A 15 -2.24 -3.76 -5.98
N PHE A 16 -2.21 -4.25 -4.74
CA PHE A 16 -1.02 -4.23 -3.89
C PHE A 16 0.22 -4.84 -4.55
N GLU A 17 0.11 -6.03 -5.15
CA GLU A 17 1.26 -6.71 -5.76
C GLU A 17 1.81 -5.95 -6.98
N ALA A 18 0.93 -5.41 -7.82
CA ALA A 18 1.32 -4.61 -8.97
C ALA A 18 2.00 -3.30 -8.53
N ALA A 19 1.43 -2.60 -7.55
CA ALA A 19 2.01 -1.38 -7.00
C ALA A 19 3.39 -1.64 -6.36
N ARG A 20 3.54 -2.75 -5.63
CA ARG A 20 4.83 -3.16 -5.04
C ARG A 20 5.87 -3.45 -6.11
N ASP A 21 5.51 -4.21 -7.14
CA ASP A 21 6.46 -4.62 -8.18
C ASP A 21 6.93 -3.41 -9.00
N GLU A 22 6.03 -2.48 -9.29
CA GLU A 22 6.37 -1.20 -9.92
C GLU A 22 7.26 -0.34 -9.02
N LEU A 23 6.98 -0.26 -7.71
CA LEU A 23 7.82 0.47 -6.75
C LEU A 23 9.24 -0.09 -6.72
N ILE A 24 9.38 -1.42 -6.71
CA ILE A 24 10.70 -2.09 -6.78
C ILE A 24 11.42 -1.71 -8.07
N HIS A 25 10.72 -1.64 -9.20
CA HIS A 25 11.31 -1.24 -10.48
C HIS A 25 11.79 0.22 -10.47
N VAL A 26 10.97 1.13 -9.92
CA VAL A 26 11.31 2.55 -9.77
C VAL A 26 12.56 2.72 -8.90
N VAL A 27 12.59 2.08 -7.72
CA VAL A 27 13.75 2.14 -6.81
C VAL A 27 15.01 1.62 -7.49
N ARG A 28 14.93 0.46 -8.17
CA ARG A 28 16.08 -0.10 -8.91
C ARG A 28 16.61 0.86 -9.99
N THR A 29 15.70 1.55 -10.68
CA THR A 29 16.08 2.52 -11.71
C THR A 29 16.76 3.75 -11.11
N LEU A 30 16.25 4.25 -9.97
CA LEU A 30 16.88 5.34 -9.23
C LEU A 30 18.26 4.95 -8.68
N GLU A 31 18.41 3.73 -8.15
CA GLU A 31 19.67 3.20 -7.62
C GLU A 31 20.73 2.96 -8.70
N ALA A 32 20.31 2.52 -9.89
CA ALA A 32 21.19 2.36 -11.04
C ALA A 32 21.77 3.70 -11.52
N GLY A 33 21.03 4.79 -11.31
CA GLY A 33 21.41 6.13 -11.75
C GLY A 33 21.44 6.25 -13.29
N GLY A 34 22.12 7.28 -13.79
CA GLY A 34 22.24 7.52 -15.24
C GLY A 34 21.03 8.19 -15.90
N GLN A 35 20.04 8.59 -15.11
CA GLN A 35 18.95 9.47 -15.52
C GLN A 35 19.33 10.93 -15.25
N ASP A 36 18.75 11.86 -16.02
CA ASP A 36 18.83 13.29 -15.70
C ASP A 36 17.98 13.64 -14.46
N LEU A 37 18.11 14.87 -13.97
CA LEU A 37 17.42 15.32 -12.76
C LEU A 37 15.89 15.29 -12.91
N ASP A 38 15.35 15.72 -14.06
CA ASP A 38 13.91 15.78 -14.29
C ASP A 38 13.30 14.38 -14.34
N SER A 39 13.96 13.45 -15.04
CA SER A 39 13.59 12.03 -15.06
C SER A 39 13.69 11.39 -13.68
N SER A 40 14.73 11.71 -12.91
CA SER A 40 14.90 11.19 -11.54
C SER A 40 13.82 11.70 -10.59
N LEU A 41 13.40 12.97 -10.73
CA LEU A 41 12.31 13.54 -9.94
C LEU A 41 10.98 12.87 -10.26
N LYS A 42 10.67 12.67 -11.55
CA LYS A 42 9.43 11.97 -11.96
C LYS A 42 9.36 10.53 -11.44
N LEU A 43 10.49 9.81 -11.49
CA LEU A 43 10.58 8.47 -10.92
C LEU A 43 10.36 8.50 -9.40
N TRP A 44 10.94 9.47 -8.70
CA TRP A 44 10.73 9.63 -7.26
C TRP A 44 9.27 9.94 -6.92
N GLU A 45 8.64 10.90 -7.60
CA GLU A 45 7.22 11.24 -7.40
C GLU A 45 6.30 10.02 -7.60
N ARG A 46 6.52 9.27 -8.68
CA ARG A 46 5.79 8.02 -8.94
C ARG A 46 6.05 6.98 -7.84
N GLY A 47 7.29 6.88 -7.34
CA GLY A 47 7.66 6.02 -6.23
C GLY A 47 6.89 6.36 -4.94
N GLU A 48 6.75 7.64 -4.61
CA GLU A 48 5.99 8.10 -3.45
C GLU A 48 4.49 7.75 -3.56
N GLU A 49 3.90 7.92 -4.75
CA GLU A 49 2.51 7.52 -5.00
C GLU A 49 2.32 6.00 -4.80
N LEU A 50 3.24 5.19 -5.33
CA LEU A 50 3.22 3.73 -5.20
C LEU A 50 3.40 3.27 -3.75
N ALA A 51 4.29 3.93 -3.00
CA ALA A 51 4.51 3.65 -1.58
C ALA A 51 3.24 3.94 -0.77
N SER A 52 2.65 5.13 -0.95
CA SER A 52 1.39 5.52 -0.31
C SER A 52 0.27 4.50 -0.57
N ARG A 53 0.13 4.06 -1.83
CA ARG A 53 -0.85 3.04 -2.20
C ARG A 53 -0.61 1.70 -1.49
N CYS A 54 0.65 1.27 -1.40
CA CYS A 54 1.00 0.05 -0.67
C CYS A 54 0.62 0.16 0.81
N GLU A 55 0.89 1.32 1.44
CA GLU A 55 0.53 1.58 2.82
C GLU A 55 -0.98 1.55 3.05
N GLU A 56 -1.79 2.14 2.16
CA GLU A 56 -3.25 2.08 2.23
C GLU A 56 -3.78 0.63 2.24
N HIS A 57 -3.25 -0.21 1.33
CA HIS A 57 -3.62 -1.63 1.27
C HIS A 57 -3.26 -2.37 2.56
N LEU A 58 -2.06 -2.12 3.10
CA LEU A 58 -1.59 -2.73 4.35
C LEU A 58 -2.39 -2.25 5.56
N ALA A 59 -2.71 -0.96 5.64
CA ALA A 59 -3.54 -0.39 6.69
C ALA A 59 -4.95 -0.99 6.68
N GLY A 60 -5.55 -1.14 5.49
CA GLY A 60 -6.85 -1.80 5.34
C GLY A 60 -6.82 -3.28 5.75
N ALA A 61 -5.77 -4.00 5.41
CA ALA A 61 -5.59 -5.39 5.85
C ALA A 61 -5.41 -5.49 7.37
N ARG A 62 -4.61 -4.59 7.96
CA ARG A 62 -4.37 -4.54 9.39
C ARG A 62 -5.65 -4.29 10.18
N LYS A 63 -6.44 -3.31 9.75
CA LYS A 63 -7.74 -2.99 10.36
C LYS A 63 -8.68 -4.21 10.39
N ARG A 64 -8.78 -4.95 9.28
CA ARG A 64 -9.61 -6.16 9.22
C ARG A 64 -9.17 -7.23 10.23
N ILE A 65 -7.86 -7.37 10.43
CA ILE A 65 -7.31 -8.31 11.42
C ILE A 65 -7.67 -7.84 12.83
N ASP A 66 -7.45 -6.56 13.13
CA ASP A 66 -7.73 -5.98 14.44
C ASP A 66 -9.23 -6.09 14.79
N ASP A 67 -10.13 -5.84 13.83
CA ASP A 67 -11.59 -5.99 14.01
C ASP A 67 -11.98 -7.45 14.34
N VAL A 68 -11.36 -8.43 13.68
CA VAL A 68 -11.61 -9.87 13.93
C VAL A 68 -11.08 -10.30 15.30
N LEU A 69 -9.94 -9.75 15.74
CA LEU A 69 -9.37 -10.03 17.05
C LEU A 69 -10.24 -9.43 18.16
N ALA A 70 -10.66 -8.16 18.03
CA ALA A 70 -11.53 -7.51 18.99
C ALA A 70 -12.87 -8.26 19.16
N ALA A 71 -13.48 -8.72 18.06
CA ALA A 71 -14.72 -9.49 18.12
C ALA A 71 -14.56 -10.85 18.84
N LYS A 72 -13.37 -11.45 18.83
CA LYS A 72 -13.07 -12.69 19.58
C LYS A 72 -12.91 -12.44 21.08
N ASP A 73 -12.30 -11.32 21.44
CA ASP A 73 -12.08 -10.95 22.84
C ASP A 73 -13.43 -10.61 23.52
N GLU A 74 -14.31 -9.84 22.84
CA GLU A 74 -15.66 -9.54 23.34
C GLU A 74 -16.56 -10.78 23.47
N GLY A 75 -16.39 -11.78 22.61
CA GLY A 75 -17.10 -13.06 22.69
C GLY A 75 -16.66 -13.93 23.87
N THR A 76 -15.44 -13.71 24.39
CA THR A 76 -14.88 -14.45 25.53
C THR A 76 -15.39 -13.88 26.86
N GLU A 77 -15.55 -12.55 26.97
CA GLU A 77 -16.04 -11.92 28.21
C GLU A 77 -17.55 -12.12 28.46
N ARG A 78 -18.33 -12.45 27.42
CA ARG A 78 -19.78 -12.71 27.56
C ARG A 78 -20.12 -14.17 27.93
N GLY A 79 -19.13 -15.07 27.90
CA GLY A 79 -19.32 -16.51 28.14
C GLY A 79 -19.10 -16.98 29.57
N ASP A 80 -18.49 -16.17 30.44
CA ASP A 80 -17.99 -16.62 31.77
C ASP A 80 -18.85 -16.14 32.96
N GLY A 81 -20.04 -15.60 32.71
CA GLY A 81 -20.94 -15.06 33.73
C GLY A 81 -22.10 -15.97 34.15
N ALA A 82 -22.10 -17.24 33.76
CA ALA A 82 -23.24 -18.14 33.95
C ALA A 82 -22.90 -19.42 34.73
N GLU A 83 -22.22 -19.34 35.88
CA GLU A 83 -22.18 -20.43 36.87
C GLU A 83 -22.24 -19.91 38.32
N ALA A 84 -23.28 -20.36 39.06
CA ALA A 84 -23.40 -20.54 40.53
C ALA A 84 -23.36 -19.29 41.45
N GLU A 85 -24.26 -19.02 42.40
CA GLU A 85 -25.44 -19.67 43.03
C GLU A 85 -26.46 -18.60 43.43
#